data_AF-A0A7G8WAV6-F1
#
_entry.id   AF-A0A7G8WAV6-F1
#
_cell.length_a   1.000
_cell.length_b   1.000
_cell.length_c   1.000
_cell.angle_alpha   90.00
_cell.angle_beta   90.00
_cell.angle_gamma   90.00
#
_symmetry.space_group_name_H-M   'P 1'
#
loop_
_entity.id
_entity.type
_entity.pdbx_description
1 polymer ?
#
loop_
_entity_poly.entity_id
_entity_poly.type
_entity_poly.pdbx_seq_one_letter_code
_entity_poly.pdbx_strand_id
1 'polypeptide(L)'
;MKKIILLLLLILINCSNKDQTDKALLEKDKKMLVENLDAGKVAGYKFGKILIRAAAKKDSTFYSLEGDEIDAENFIDFKSTLNNTFQKVEKVSKNKELSVLDYISIYRDYKKMETFIMETDEDLFPTLAESINEIYGDTSKIQPRLKGIKKKEAEAFEHAALSAIVLLSKDLGKEVALYECSKTEPKFLPDSEFKTLIQFFRGFIFFEKKLFYLSEDEITRNINWLDANKNIDLPLTRSMFKWGNLDNKKTHIGFHSINHLFRGFDRLMMDRAIDEKRALEDFEIFLSDSKKLGVDNELIWSVETYLYLKNEENEKAIIALQKLKTSSFLISNDKKNIDQSITYLKNREPDKVLNGFYDKYFLSKIATKYIFSILSSINWERILIENDVKHTKEIFEMIETLNNLSKKIDNQLSGKTINEASKAIKETGNSFFNTAKDLLNNE
;
A
#
# COMPACT_ATOMS: atom_id res chain seq x y z
N MET A 1 24.06 -42.47 -24.90
CA MET A 1 22.93 -42.39 -23.96
C MET A 1 23.34 -42.20 -22.50
N LYS A 2 24.24 -43.01 -21.91
CA LYS A 2 24.67 -42.83 -20.50
C LYS A 2 25.25 -41.43 -20.16
N LYS A 3 25.98 -40.79 -21.08
CA LYS A 3 26.51 -39.42 -20.89
C LYS A 3 25.44 -38.31 -20.96
N ILE A 4 24.35 -38.53 -21.69
CA ILE A 4 23.23 -37.57 -21.81
C ILE A 4 22.33 -37.66 -20.57
N ILE A 5 22.13 -38.86 -20.05
CA ILE A 5 21.42 -39.09 -18.78
C ILE A 5 22.20 -38.49 -17.61
N LEU A 6 23.53 -38.59 -17.60
CA LEU A 6 24.37 -37.94 -16.59
C LEU A 6 24.31 -36.41 -16.65
N LEU A 7 24.23 -35.84 -17.86
CA LEU A 7 24.07 -34.39 -18.07
C LEU A 7 22.68 -33.89 -17.62
N LEU A 8 21.63 -34.66 -17.89
CA LEU A 8 20.27 -34.39 -17.40
C LEU A 8 20.15 -34.55 -15.88
N LEU A 9 20.85 -35.52 -15.29
CA LEU A 9 20.97 -35.64 -13.82
C LEU A 9 21.78 -34.48 -13.22
N LEU A 10 22.82 -33.99 -13.89
CA LEU A 10 23.59 -32.80 -13.45
C LEU A 10 22.78 -31.50 -13.57
N ILE A 11 21.87 -31.39 -14.54
CA ILE A 11 20.93 -30.27 -14.66
C ILE A 11 19.85 -30.33 -13.56
N LEU A 12 19.40 -31.53 -13.19
CA LEU A 12 18.47 -31.72 -12.06
C LEU A 12 19.13 -31.52 -10.68
N ILE A 13 20.45 -31.71 -10.56
CA ILE A 13 21.21 -31.45 -9.32
C ILE A 13 21.56 -29.95 -9.17
N ASN A 14 21.42 -29.14 -10.22
CA ASN A 14 21.66 -27.69 -10.13
C ASN A 14 20.42 -26.86 -9.73
N CYS A 15 19.28 -27.51 -9.48
CA CYS A 15 18.14 -26.94 -8.73
C CYS A 15 18.27 -27.24 -7.22
N SER A 16 19.49 -27.12 -6.70
CA SER A 16 19.72 -27.01 -5.27
C SER A 16 19.34 -25.59 -4.87
N ASN A 17 18.33 -25.45 -4.01
CA ASN A 17 18.08 -24.26 -3.18
C ASN A 17 19.33 -23.98 -2.31
N LYS A 18 20.44 -23.56 -2.93
CA LYS A 18 21.60 -23.02 -2.21
C LYS A 18 21.17 -21.70 -1.63
N ASP A 19 21.18 -21.64 -0.30
CA ASP A 19 20.93 -20.49 0.57
C ASP A 19 21.13 -19.16 -0.16
N GLN A 20 20.04 -18.65 -0.76
CA GLN A 20 20.07 -17.30 -1.31
C GLN A 20 20.26 -16.37 -0.11
N THR A 21 21.24 -15.47 -0.23
CA THR A 21 21.51 -14.50 0.83
C THR A 21 20.32 -13.57 1.03
N ASP A 22 20.16 -13.01 2.23
CA ASP A 22 19.08 -12.05 2.54
C ASP A 22 19.04 -10.92 1.49
N LYS A 23 20.22 -10.46 1.06
CA LYS A 23 20.36 -9.45 0.01
C LYS A 23 19.81 -9.91 -1.35
N ALA A 24 20.09 -11.14 -1.77
CA ALA A 24 19.61 -11.64 -3.06
C ALA A 24 18.09 -11.78 -3.11
N LEU A 25 17.48 -12.21 -2.01
CA LEU A 25 16.03 -12.36 -1.87
C LEU A 25 15.34 -11.00 -1.78
N LEU A 26 15.93 -10.05 -1.08
CA LEU A 26 15.47 -8.66 -1.07
C LEU A 26 15.49 -8.03 -2.48
N GLU A 27 16.54 -8.25 -3.27
CA GLU A 27 16.60 -7.77 -4.65
C GLU A 27 15.57 -8.46 -5.57
N LYS A 28 15.22 -9.72 -5.29
CA LYS A 28 14.13 -10.41 -5.99
C LYS A 28 12.79 -9.74 -5.70
N ASP A 29 12.49 -9.45 -4.45
CA ASP A 29 11.27 -8.74 -4.07
C ASP A 29 11.21 -7.34 -4.67
N LYS A 30 12.34 -6.61 -4.76
CA LYS A 30 12.39 -5.30 -5.45
C LYS A 30 12.01 -5.41 -6.93
N LYS A 31 12.45 -6.46 -7.63
CA LYS A 31 12.07 -6.69 -9.03
C LYS A 31 10.59 -7.02 -9.14
N MET A 32 10.09 -7.91 -8.28
CA MET A 32 8.67 -8.26 -8.23
C MET A 32 7.80 -7.05 -7.87
N LEU A 33 8.28 -6.13 -7.03
CA LEU A 33 7.58 -4.90 -6.73
C LEU A 33 7.34 -4.10 -8.01
N VAL A 34 8.38 -3.85 -8.81
CA VAL A 34 8.28 -3.10 -10.08
C VAL A 34 7.28 -3.76 -11.03
N GLU A 35 7.31 -5.09 -11.15
CA GLU A 35 6.35 -5.85 -11.99
C GLU A 35 4.89 -5.72 -11.50
N ASN A 36 4.66 -5.53 -10.21
CA ASN A 36 3.33 -5.41 -9.60
C ASN A 36 2.75 -3.98 -9.61
N LEU A 37 3.51 -2.98 -10.09
CA LEU A 37 3.05 -1.59 -10.15
C LEU A 37 2.17 -1.28 -11.38
N ASP A 38 2.14 -2.17 -12.38
CA ASP A 38 1.48 -1.94 -13.66
C ASP A 38 -0.01 -2.34 -13.67
N ALA A 39 -0.82 -1.65 -12.85
CA ALA A 39 -2.26 -1.86 -12.77
C ALA A 39 -3.04 -0.63 -13.26
N GLY A 40 -4.12 -0.83 -14.02
CA GLY A 40 -4.93 0.28 -14.58
C GLY A 40 -5.46 1.30 -13.56
N LYS A 41 -5.60 0.93 -12.28
CA LYS A 41 -5.94 1.87 -11.19
C LYS A 41 -4.80 2.85 -10.86
N VAL A 42 -3.55 2.43 -11.00
CA VAL A 42 -2.37 3.27 -10.81
C VAL A 42 -2.30 4.32 -11.91
N ALA A 43 -2.62 3.96 -13.16
CA ALA A 43 -2.63 4.90 -14.28
C ALA A 43 -3.60 6.07 -14.08
N GLY A 44 -4.86 5.79 -13.67
CA GLY A 44 -5.85 6.84 -13.39
C GLY A 44 -5.47 7.73 -12.19
N TYR A 45 -4.88 7.14 -11.14
CA TYR A 45 -4.38 7.89 -9.99
C TYR A 45 -3.19 8.79 -10.37
N LYS A 46 -2.20 8.23 -11.08
CA LYS A 46 -1.01 8.94 -11.57
C LYS A 46 -1.40 10.06 -12.53
N PHE A 47 -2.38 9.81 -13.40
CA PHE A 47 -3.00 10.83 -14.25
C PHE A 47 -3.50 12.01 -13.41
N GLY A 48 -4.31 11.74 -12.37
CA GLY A 48 -4.82 12.80 -11.50
C GLY A 48 -3.71 13.59 -10.83
N LYS A 49 -2.71 12.89 -10.27
CA LYS A 49 -1.56 13.50 -9.59
C LYS A 49 -0.75 14.40 -10.53
N ILE A 50 -0.42 13.92 -11.73
CA ILE A 50 0.29 14.69 -12.75
C ILE A 50 -0.56 15.87 -13.24
N LEU A 51 -1.86 15.67 -13.44
CA LEU A 51 -2.80 16.73 -13.84
C LEU A 51 -2.71 17.94 -12.89
N ILE A 52 -2.69 17.70 -11.58
CA ILE A 52 -2.59 18.76 -10.57
C ILE A 52 -1.18 19.37 -10.54
N ARG A 53 -0.16 18.52 -10.47
CA ARG A 53 1.24 18.97 -10.32
C ARG A 53 1.72 19.76 -11.54
N ALA A 54 1.27 19.38 -12.74
CA ALA A 54 1.60 20.08 -13.97
C ALA A 54 0.78 21.38 -14.15
N ALA A 55 -0.48 21.42 -13.70
CA ALA A 55 -1.34 22.60 -13.82
C ALA A 55 -0.82 23.82 -13.02
N ALA A 56 -0.07 23.59 -11.95
CA ALA A 56 0.57 24.66 -11.19
C ALA A 56 1.59 25.47 -12.01
N LYS A 57 2.21 24.90 -13.05
CA LYS A 57 3.25 25.60 -13.81
C LYS A 57 2.71 26.40 -14.99
N LYS A 58 2.88 27.73 -14.97
CA LYS A 58 2.47 28.62 -16.08
C LYS A 58 3.46 28.70 -17.26
N ASP A 59 4.74 28.42 -17.06
CA ASP A 59 5.80 28.54 -18.08
C ASP A 59 6.42 27.18 -18.47
N SER A 60 6.86 27.01 -19.73
CA SER A 60 7.50 25.81 -20.30
C SER A 60 9.02 25.79 -20.11
N THR A 61 9.64 26.87 -19.63
CA THR A 61 11.10 27.03 -19.46
C THR A 61 11.74 26.16 -18.38
N PHE A 62 10.97 25.52 -17.51
CA PHE A 62 11.49 24.72 -16.39
C PHE A 62 12.08 23.37 -16.83
N TYR A 63 11.63 22.81 -17.95
CA TYR A 63 11.83 21.39 -18.28
C TYR A 63 13.16 21.08 -18.98
N SER A 64 14.05 22.08 -19.08
CA SER A 64 15.39 21.99 -19.67
C SER A 64 16.53 22.27 -18.69
N LEU A 65 16.26 22.46 -17.40
CA LEU A 65 17.24 23.06 -16.48
C LEU A 65 17.88 22.14 -15.43
N GLU A 66 17.40 20.92 -15.22
CA GLU A 66 17.96 20.04 -14.17
C GLU A 66 18.09 18.58 -14.62
N GLY A 67 18.85 18.30 -15.69
CA GLY A 67 19.42 16.98 -15.99
C GLY A 67 18.47 15.83 -16.35
N ASP A 68 17.17 15.97 -16.07
CA ASP A 68 16.09 15.07 -16.45
C ASP A 68 15.30 15.76 -17.57
N GLU A 69 15.65 15.46 -18.82
CA GLU A 69 15.03 16.06 -20.01
C GLU A 69 13.65 15.44 -20.23
N ILE A 70 12.58 16.20 -19.97
CA ILE A 70 11.28 15.94 -20.58
C ILE A 70 11.33 16.56 -21.98
N ASP A 71 11.02 15.79 -23.00
CA ASP A 71 10.89 16.31 -24.37
C ASP A 71 9.92 17.50 -24.38
N ALA A 72 10.47 18.68 -24.68
CA ALA A 72 9.77 19.95 -24.59
C ALA A 72 8.61 20.05 -25.59
N GLU A 73 8.72 19.45 -26.77
CA GLU A 73 7.64 19.47 -27.78
C GLU A 73 6.48 18.59 -27.34
N ASN A 74 6.78 17.35 -26.93
CA ASN A 74 5.79 16.43 -26.36
C ASN A 74 5.11 17.01 -25.11
N PHE A 75 5.87 17.73 -24.27
CA PHE A 75 5.33 18.37 -23.08
C PHE A 75 4.42 19.57 -23.39
N ILE A 76 4.69 20.36 -24.43
CA ILE A 76 3.85 21.51 -24.81
C ILE A 76 2.47 21.03 -25.29
N ASP A 77 2.43 20.01 -26.15
CA ASP A 77 1.17 19.42 -26.63
C ASP A 77 0.39 18.78 -25.48
N PHE A 78 1.10 18.04 -24.62
CA PHE A 78 0.58 17.50 -23.36
C PHE A 78 -0.03 18.59 -22.48
N LYS A 79 0.64 19.72 -22.28
CA LYS A 79 0.21 20.79 -21.37
C LYS A 79 -1.08 21.48 -21.83
N SER A 80 -1.27 21.68 -23.13
CA SER A 80 -2.50 22.25 -23.69
C SER A 80 -3.70 21.35 -23.39
N THR A 81 -3.55 20.06 -23.68
CA THR A 81 -4.56 19.03 -23.40
C THR A 81 -4.83 18.93 -21.90
N LEU A 82 -3.77 18.88 -21.09
CA LEU A 82 -3.82 18.82 -19.63
C LEU A 82 -4.58 20.00 -19.01
N ASN A 83 -4.31 21.23 -19.44
CA ASN A 83 -4.99 22.42 -18.91
C ASN A 83 -6.49 22.39 -19.20
N ASN A 84 -6.88 21.96 -20.41
CA ASN A 84 -8.29 21.81 -20.77
C ASN A 84 -8.97 20.74 -19.91
N THR A 85 -8.31 19.60 -19.68
CA THR A 85 -8.81 18.54 -18.81
C THR A 85 -8.91 19.02 -17.36
N PHE A 86 -7.89 19.73 -16.85
CA PHE A 86 -7.87 20.26 -15.48
C PHE A 86 -9.02 21.22 -15.24
N GLN A 87 -9.30 22.15 -16.16
CA GLN A 87 -10.45 23.06 -16.05
C GLN A 87 -11.80 22.33 -15.98
N LYS A 88 -11.94 21.18 -16.65
CA LYS A 88 -13.15 20.35 -16.55
C LYS A 88 -13.22 19.65 -15.19
N VAL A 89 -12.10 19.10 -14.71
CA VAL A 89 -12.02 18.46 -13.38
C VAL A 89 -12.29 19.47 -12.26
N GLU A 90 -11.79 20.70 -12.37
CA GLU A 90 -12.03 21.77 -11.39
C GLU A 90 -13.52 22.19 -11.31
N LYS A 91 -14.28 22.01 -12.39
CA LYS A 91 -15.74 22.21 -12.34
C LYS A 91 -16.41 21.14 -11.47
N VAL A 92 -15.93 19.89 -11.52
CA VAL A 92 -16.44 18.79 -10.68
C VAL A 92 -16.20 19.06 -9.21
N SER A 93 -14.98 19.49 -8.84
CA SER A 93 -14.65 19.79 -7.44
C SER A 93 -15.49 20.96 -6.87
N LYS A 94 -15.99 21.85 -7.73
CA LYS A 94 -16.92 22.93 -7.39
C LYS A 94 -18.40 22.49 -7.40
N ASN A 95 -18.68 21.20 -7.28
CA ASN A 95 -20.03 20.60 -7.34
C ASN A 95 -20.83 20.94 -8.60
N LYS A 96 -20.17 21.21 -9.73
CA LYS A 96 -20.87 21.39 -11.01
C LYS A 96 -20.97 20.04 -11.71
N GLU A 97 -22.17 19.71 -12.18
CA GLU A 97 -22.36 18.52 -13.01
C GLU A 97 -21.67 18.70 -14.37
N LEU A 98 -20.84 17.73 -14.73
CA LEU A 98 -20.27 17.62 -16.06
C LEU A 98 -21.27 16.96 -17.01
N SER A 99 -21.24 17.37 -18.27
CA SER A 99 -22.00 16.69 -19.33
C SER A 99 -21.37 15.35 -19.69
N VAL A 100 -22.13 14.45 -20.33
CA VAL A 100 -21.60 13.18 -20.86
C VAL A 100 -20.42 13.42 -21.82
N LEU A 101 -20.47 14.49 -22.61
CA LEU A 101 -19.38 14.87 -23.51
C LEU A 101 -18.12 15.34 -22.79
N ASP A 102 -18.27 16.00 -21.64
CA ASP A 102 -17.11 16.34 -20.80
C ASP A 102 -16.43 15.08 -20.29
N TYR A 103 -17.18 14.07 -19.83
CA TYR A 103 -16.61 12.79 -19.41
C TYR A 103 -15.92 12.04 -20.56
N ILE A 104 -16.54 11.99 -21.75
CA ILE A 104 -15.93 11.39 -22.95
C ILE A 104 -14.66 12.13 -23.33
N SER A 105 -14.67 13.47 -23.30
CA SER A 105 -13.49 14.27 -23.59
C SER A 105 -12.38 14.03 -22.58
N ILE A 106 -12.68 13.98 -21.27
CA ILE A 106 -11.70 13.68 -20.22
C ILE A 106 -11.08 12.30 -20.44
N TYR A 107 -11.90 11.29 -20.76
CA TYR A 107 -11.39 9.94 -21.03
C TYR A 107 -10.51 9.87 -22.27
N ARG A 108 -10.91 10.53 -23.36
CA ARG A 108 -10.10 10.62 -24.58
C ARG A 108 -8.77 11.32 -24.30
N ASP A 109 -8.82 12.45 -23.59
CA ASP A 109 -7.63 13.20 -23.21
C ASP A 109 -6.72 12.32 -22.33
N TYR A 110 -7.27 11.55 -21.38
CA TYR A 110 -6.54 10.51 -20.63
C TYR A 110 -5.87 9.48 -21.55
N LYS A 111 -6.60 8.88 -22.50
CA LYS A 111 -6.04 7.86 -23.41
C LYS A 111 -4.94 8.41 -24.30
N LYS A 112 -5.06 9.67 -24.76
CA LYS A 112 -4.01 10.35 -25.52
C LYS A 112 -2.74 10.58 -24.70
N MET A 113 -2.89 10.83 -23.40
CA MET A 113 -1.79 11.11 -22.49
C MET A 113 -1.28 9.86 -21.74
N GLU A 114 -1.89 8.69 -21.93
CA GLU A 114 -1.66 7.49 -21.11
C GLU A 114 -0.19 7.06 -21.12
N THR A 115 0.42 6.93 -22.30
CA THR A 115 1.84 6.56 -22.43
C THR A 115 2.75 7.57 -21.73
N PHE A 116 2.57 8.87 -22.02
CA PHE A 116 3.35 9.93 -21.38
C PHE A 116 3.24 9.85 -19.86
N ILE A 117 2.03 9.64 -19.34
CA ILE A 117 1.78 9.57 -17.90
C ILE A 117 2.40 8.34 -17.27
N MET A 118 2.36 7.19 -17.93
CA MET A 118 2.97 5.97 -17.41
C MET A 118 4.49 6.05 -17.39
N GLU A 119 5.11 6.67 -18.39
CA GLU A 119 6.57 6.80 -18.52
C GLU A 119 7.15 7.97 -17.70
N THR A 120 6.39 9.03 -17.48
CA THR A 120 6.87 10.23 -16.76
C THR A 120 6.91 10.00 -15.27
N ASP A 121 8.03 10.28 -14.62
CA ASP A 121 8.10 10.35 -13.16
C ASP A 121 7.38 11.60 -12.65
N GLU A 122 6.36 11.44 -11.80
CA GLU A 122 5.56 12.58 -11.35
C GLU A 122 6.37 13.57 -10.52
N ASP A 123 7.48 13.12 -9.93
CA ASP A 123 8.38 13.95 -9.12
C ASP A 123 9.21 14.90 -10.00
N LEU A 124 9.13 14.84 -11.32
CA LEU A 124 9.66 15.92 -12.18
C LEU A 124 8.85 17.23 -12.03
N PHE A 125 7.63 17.14 -11.52
CA PHE A 125 6.77 18.28 -11.23
C PHE A 125 6.98 18.81 -9.79
N PRO A 126 6.43 19.99 -9.41
CA PRO A 126 6.40 20.40 -8.02
C PRO A 126 5.62 19.39 -7.18
N THR A 127 5.87 19.40 -5.88
CA THR A 127 5.07 18.62 -4.93
C THR A 127 3.59 19.00 -5.03
N LEU A 128 2.68 18.11 -4.61
CA LEU A 128 1.26 18.45 -4.52
C LEU A 128 1.04 19.66 -3.61
N ALA A 129 1.77 19.76 -2.50
CA ALA A 129 1.65 20.89 -1.58
C ALA A 129 2.03 22.22 -2.26
N GLU A 130 3.12 22.26 -3.03
CA GLU A 130 3.49 23.44 -3.84
C GLU A 130 2.44 23.75 -4.90
N SER A 131 1.91 22.71 -5.54
CA SER A 131 0.94 22.84 -6.63
C SER A 131 -0.41 23.36 -6.15
N ILE A 132 -0.92 22.83 -5.05
CA ILE A 132 -2.15 23.28 -4.37
C ILE A 132 -1.98 24.72 -3.92
N ASN A 133 -0.83 25.07 -3.33
CA ASN A 133 -0.53 26.45 -2.93
C ASN A 133 -0.49 27.41 -4.13
N GLU A 134 0.05 27.00 -5.27
CA GLU A 134 0.12 27.85 -6.48
C GLU A 134 -1.25 28.02 -7.15
N ILE A 135 -2.13 27.02 -7.05
CA ILE A 135 -3.48 27.03 -7.63
C ILE A 135 -4.49 27.77 -6.72
N TYR A 136 -4.47 27.49 -5.41
CA TYR A 136 -5.49 27.94 -4.45
C TYR A 136 -4.97 28.88 -3.36
N GLY A 137 -3.65 29.01 -3.21
CA GLY A 137 -3.04 29.83 -2.17
C GLY A 137 -3.02 31.32 -2.48
N ASP A 138 -2.56 32.10 -1.51
CA ASP A 138 -2.45 33.56 -1.62
C ASP A 138 -1.41 33.96 -2.67
N THR A 139 -1.90 34.36 -3.85
CA THR A 139 -1.08 34.80 -4.99
C THR A 139 -0.17 36.00 -4.71
N SER A 140 -0.36 36.71 -3.59
CA SER A 140 0.54 37.80 -3.16
C SER A 140 1.86 37.30 -2.54
N LYS A 141 1.95 36.01 -2.18
CA LYS A 141 3.15 35.39 -1.60
C LYS A 141 3.81 34.46 -2.59
N ILE A 142 4.86 34.94 -3.26
CA ILE A 142 5.71 34.09 -4.10
C ILE A 142 6.56 33.20 -3.18
N GLN A 143 6.18 31.93 -3.05
CA GLN A 143 6.97 30.92 -2.37
C GLN A 143 8.02 30.36 -3.34
N PRO A 144 9.32 30.36 -2.99
CA PRO A 144 10.33 29.73 -3.83
C PRO A 144 10.10 28.22 -3.87
N ARG A 145 10.21 27.62 -5.06
CA ARG A 145 10.09 26.17 -5.23
C ARG A 145 11.21 25.41 -4.51
N LEU A 146 10.87 24.25 -3.98
CA LEU A 146 11.79 23.31 -3.37
C LEU A 146 12.71 22.73 -4.44
N LYS A 147 13.99 22.56 -4.09
CA LYS A 147 15.05 22.01 -4.95
C LYS A 147 15.98 21.10 -4.17
N GLY A 148 16.66 20.19 -4.88
CA GLY A 148 17.66 19.29 -4.30
C GLY A 148 17.11 18.48 -3.12
N ILE A 149 17.87 18.39 -2.04
CA ILE A 149 17.54 17.57 -0.87
C ILE A 149 16.19 17.97 -0.26
N LYS A 150 15.90 19.27 -0.13
CA LYS A 150 14.63 19.74 0.45
C LYS A 150 13.41 19.30 -0.36
N LYS A 151 13.57 19.16 -1.68
CA LYS A 151 12.53 18.63 -2.56
C LYS A 151 12.33 17.14 -2.31
N LYS A 152 13.42 16.38 -2.25
CA LYS A 152 13.40 14.93 -1.97
C LYS A 152 12.80 14.60 -0.59
N GLU A 153 13.08 15.42 0.41
CA GLU A 153 12.45 15.31 1.74
C GLU A 153 10.93 15.52 1.67
N ALA A 154 10.49 16.55 0.93
CA ALA A 154 9.07 16.84 0.76
C ALA A 154 8.35 15.77 -0.09
N GLU A 155 8.97 15.28 -1.16
CA GLU A 155 8.48 14.18 -2.00
C GLU A 155 8.34 12.89 -1.19
N ALA A 156 9.37 12.50 -0.43
CA ALA A 156 9.32 11.32 0.42
C ALA A 156 8.22 11.41 1.47
N PHE A 157 8.03 12.60 2.07
CA PHE A 157 6.96 12.83 3.03
C PHE A 157 5.58 12.77 2.37
N GLU A 158 5.42 13.37 1.19
CA GLU A 158 4.17 13.37 0.43
C GLU A 158 3.76 11.94 0.04
N HIS A 159 4.68 11.17 -0.55
CA HIS A 159 4.44 9.78 -0.92
C HIS A 159 4.09 8.91 0.30
N ALA A 160 4.79 9.13 1.42
CA ALA A 160 4.51 8.44 2.66
C ALA A 160 3.08 8.73 3.15
N ALA A 161 2.69 10.01 3.21
CA ALA A 161 1.36 10.43 3.62
C ALA A 161 0.28 9.89 2.68
N LEU A 162 0.46 10.02 1.36
CA LEU A 162 -0.48 9.50 0.35
C LEU A 162 -0.64 7.98 0.45
N SER A 163 0.44 7.25 0.70
CA SER A 163 0.37 5.80 0.85
C SER A 163 -0.50 5.38 2.03
N ALA A 164 -0.41 6.10 3.15
CA ALA A 164 -1.28 5.89 4.31
C ALA A 164 -2.74 6.25 3.98
N ILE A 165 -2.98 7.40 3.35
CA ILE A 165 -4.33 7.85 2.97
C ILE A 165 -5.01 6.82 2.04
N VAL A 166 -4.30 6.38 1.00
CA VAL A 166 -4.83 5.50 -0.05
C VAL A 166 -5.12 4.10 0.47
N LEU A 167 -4.21 3.49 1.24
CA LEU A 167 -4.38 2.16 1.84
C LEU A 167 -5.70 2.05 2.62
N LEU A 168 -6.13 3.17 3.19
CA LEU A 168 -7.17 3.25 4.21
C LEU A 168 -8.44 3.88 3.64
N SER A 169 -8.35 4.51 2.46
CA SER A 169 -9.47 4.79 1.57
C SER A 169 -9.99 3.46 0.99
N LYS A 170 -11.27 3.15 1.23
CA LYS A 170 -11.89 1.87 0.80
C LYS A 170 -11.90 1.65 -0.72
N ASP A 171 -11.70 2.72 -1.50
CA ASP A 171 -12.05 2.76 -2.92
C ASP A 171 -10.87 2.81 -3.89
N LEU A 172 -9.77 3.51 -3.57
CA LEU A 172 -8.62 3.64 -4.49
C LEU A 172 -7.83 2.32 -4.61
N GLY A 173 -7.86 1.49 -3.57
CA GLY A 173 -7.36 0.11 -3.61
C GLY A 173 -5.90 -0.04 -3.19
N LYS A 174 -5.52 -1.30 -2.98
CA LYS A 174 -4.19 -1.70 -2.47
C LYS A 174 -3.07 -1.45 -3.49
N GLU A 175 -3.41 -1.35 -4.77
CA GLU A 175 -2.49 -1.14 -5.89
C GLU A 175 -1.91 0.28 -5.85
N VAL A 176 -2.76 1.28 -5.64
CA VAL A 176 -2.32 2.69 -5.53
C VAL A 176 -1.54 2.90 -4.23
N ALA A 177 -1.93 2.23 -3.13
CA ALA A 177 -1.16 2.26 -1.90
C ALA A 177 0.25 1.67 -2.08
N LEU A 178 0.35 0.53 -2.79
CA LEU A 178 1.63 -0.09 -3.14
C LEU A 178 2.49 0.84 -4.01
N TYR A 179 1.88 1.52 -4.97
CA TYR A 179 2.54 2.52 -5.81
C TYR A 179 3.16 3.65 -4.98
N GLU A 180 2.37 4.33 -4.14
CA GLU A 180 2.86 5.42 -3.28
C GLU A 180 3.93 4.93 -2.28
N CYS A 181 3.75 3.72 -1.72
CA CYS A 181 4.77 3.08 -0.88
C CYS A 181 6.08 2.81 -1.62
N SER A 182 6.02 2.41 -2.90
CA SER A 182 7.20 2.13 -3.72
C SER A 182 8.00 3.38 -4.06
N LYS A 183 7.30 4.51 -4.22
CA LYS A 183 7.89 5.82 -4.50
C LYS A 183 8.44 6.52 -3.25
N THR A 184 7.96 6.14 -2.07
CA THR A 184 8.51 6.66 -0.80
C THR A 184 9.98 6.26 -0.63
N GLU A 185 10.88 7.25 -0.59
CA GLU A 185 12.30 7.05 -0.29
C GLU A 185 12.59 7.33 1.20
N PRO A 186 12.48 6.34 2.12
CA PRO A 186 12.56 6.56 3.57
C PRO A 186 13.90 7.10 4.07
N LYS A 187 14.96 7.03 3.27
CA LYS A 187 16.27 7.64 3.60
C LYS A 187 16.21 9.17 3.69
N PHE A 188 15.24 9.80 3.03
CA PHE A 188 15.00 11.25 3.11
C PHE A 188 13.99 11.63 4.19
N LEU A 189 13.43 10.67 4.93
CA LEU A 189 12.61 10.95 6.11
C LEU A 189 13.49 11.02 7.36
N PRO A 190 13.30 12.03 8.23
CA PRO A 190 14.01 12.12 9.49
C PRO A 190 13.63 10.97 10.41
N ASP A 191 14.61 10.46 11.17
CA ASP A 191 14.37 9.43 12.19
C ASP A 191 13.42 9.98 13.25
N SER A 192 12.21 9.42 13.28
CA SER A 192 11.08 9.95 14.04
C SER A 192 10.01 8.87 14.19
N GLU A 193 9.11 9.04 15.15
CA GLU A 193 7.92 8.19 15.28
C GLU A 193 7.14 8.10 13.96
N PHE A 194 6.99 9.22 13.25
CA PHE A 194 6.29 9.26 11.96
C PHE A 194 6.94 8.34 10.93
N LYS A 195 8.26 8.42 10.75
CA LYS A 195 9.00 7.53 9.84
C LYS A 195 8.77 6.06 10.22
N THR A 196 8.88 5.75 11.49
CA THR A 196 8.68 4.40 12.03
C THR A 196 7.26 3.88 11.73
N LEU A 197 6.24 4.70 11.87
CA LEU A 197 4.86 4.37 11.51
C LEU A 197 4.71 4.13 10.00
N ILE A 198 5.29 4.98 9.15
CA ILE A 198 5.28 4.78 7.70
C ILE A 198 5.97 3.48 7.30
N GLN A 199 7.10 3.13 7.94
CA GLN A 199 7.79 1.87 7.68
C GLN A 199 6.94 0.67 8.09
N PHE A 200 6.23 0.75 9.23
CA PHE A 200 5.27 -0.26 9.62
C PHE A 200 4.18 -0.48 8.55
N PHE A 201 3.62 0.61 8.01
CA PHE A 201 2.62 0.54 6.94
C PHE A 201 3.14 -0.04 5.65
N ARG A 202 4.34 0.40 5.24
CA ARG A 202 5.01 -0.11 4.04
C ARG A 202 5.27 -1.60 4.18
N GLY A 203 5.76 -2.04 5.34
CA GLY A 203 5.92 -3.46 5.66
C GLY A 203 4.60 -4.23 5.52
N PHE A 204 3.54 -3.76 6.17
CA PHE A 204 2.22 -4.38 6.06
C PHE A 204 1.70 -4.53 4.62
N ILE A 205 1.88 -3.49 3.78
CA ILE A 205 1.50 -3.53 2.36
C ILE A 205 2.34 -4.54 1.59
N PHE A 206 3.65 -4.59 1.83
CA PHE A 206 4.54 -5.56 1.20
C PHE A 206 4.17 -6.99 1.59
N PHE A 207 3.88 -7.25 2.87
CA PHE A 207 3.38 -8.54 3.33
C PHE A 207 2.10 -8.97 2.58
N GLU A 208 1.11 -8.07 2.47
CA GLU A 208 -0.14 -8.31 1.74
C GLU A 208 0.09 -8.66 0.26
N LYS A 209 1.15 -8.10 -0.34
CA LYS A 209 1.56 -8.35 -1.72
C LYS A 209 2.57 -9.49 -1.86
N LYS A 210 2.84 -10.23 -0.77
CA LYS A 210 3.76 -11.38 -0.69
C LYS A 210 5.22 -11.01 -0.98
N LEU A 211 5.59 -9.75 -0.74
CA LEU A 211 6.96 -9.23 -0.82
C LEU A 211 7.60 -9.32 0.56
N PHE A 212 7.73 -10.54 1.07
CA PHE A 212 8.06 -10.82 2.47
C PHE A 212 9.44 -10.30 2.89
N TYR A 213 10.43 -10.28 1.99
CA TYR A 213 11.77 -9.77 2.30
C TYR A 213 11.79 -8.24 2.34
N LEU A 214 11.01 -7.58 1.48
CA LEU A 214 10.81 -6.13 1.58
C LEU A 214 10.07 -5.73 2.86
N SER A 215 9.05 -6.51 3.25
CA SER A 215 8.34 -6.28 4.50
C SER A 215 9.26 -6.48 5.71
N GLU A 216 9.96 -7.61 5.78
CA GLU A 216 10.89 -7.94 6.86
C GLU A 216 11.95 -6.85 7.05
N ASP A 217 12.49 -6.30 5.95
CA ASP A 217 13.49 -5.23 5.96
C ASP A 217 12.94 -3.91 6.53
N GLU A 218 11.70 -3.53 6.19
CA GLU A 218 11.04 -2.36 6.79
C GLU A 218 10.76 -2.55 8.28
N ILE A 219 10.22 -3.72 8.66
CA ILE A 219 9.86 -4.01 10.05
C ILE A 219 11.13 -4.17 10.91
N THR A 220 12.21 -4.72 10.38
CA THR A 220 13.50 -4.79 11.08
C THR A 220 14.07 -3.41 11.35
N ARG A 221 14.01 -2.47 10.38
CA ARG A 221 14.40 -1.07 10.63
C ARG A 221 13.60 -0.43 11.74
N ASN A 222 12.29 -0.69 11.77
CA ASN A 222 11.39 -0.19 12.79
C ASN A 222 11.76 -0.72 14.19
N ILE A 223 11.96 -2.04 14.33
CA ILE A 223 12.39 -2.67 15.59
C ILE A 223 13.72 -2.09 16.06
N ASN A 224 14.71 -1.97 15.17
CA ASN A 224 16.02 -1.41 15.53
C ASN A 224 15.90 0.04 16.04
N TRP A 225 15.02 0.84 15.44
CA TRP A 225 14.76 2.20 15.90
C TRP A 225 14.08 2.22 17.26
N LEU A 226 13.08 1.36 17.49
CA LEU A 226 12.44 1.22 18.80
C LEU A 226 13.45 0.79 19.87
N ASP A 227 14.28 -0.22 19.59
CA ASP A 227 15.31 -0.68 20.51
C ASP A 227 16.32 0.41 20.90
N ALA A 228 16.66 1.28 19.96
CA ALA A 228 17.53 2.42 20.21
C ALA A 228 16.83 3.57 20.98
N ASN A 229 15.49 3.64 20.93
CA ASN A 229 14.70 4.78 21.42
C ASN A 229 13.63 4.39 22.46
N LYS A 230 13.99 3.55 23.45
CA LYS A 230 13.07 2.96 24.44
C LYS A 230 12.24 3.94 25.28
N ASN A 231 12.71 5.18 25.42
CA ASN A 231 12.09 6.20 26.26
C ASN A 231 11.40 7.32 25.47
N ILE A 232 11.34 7.22 24.14
CA ILE A 232 10.67 8.24 23.33
C ILE A 232 9.16 8.16 23.54
N ASP A 233 8.48 9.31 23.53
CA ASP A 233 7.02 9.32 23.49
C ASP A 233 6.53 8.91 22.10
N LEU A 234 5.42 8.19 22.06
CA LEU A 234 4.80 7.66 20.85
C LEU A 234 3.32 8.08 20.73
N PRO A 235 3.02 9.40 20.73
CA PRO A 235 1.65 9.90 20.69
C PRO A 235 0.91 9.53 19.40
N LEU A 236 1.58 9.55 18.24
CA LEU A 236 0.96 9.20 16.96
C LEU A 236 0.52 7.74 16.94
N THR A 237 1.41 6.87 17.40
CA THR A 237 1.21 5.41 17.48
C THR A 237 0.05 5.12 18.41
N ARG A 238 0.01 5.77 19.58
CA ARG A 238 -1.09 5.59 20.55
C ARG A 238 -2.44 6.00 19.96
N SER A 239 -2.49 7.14 19.28
CA SER A 239 -3.71 7.65 18.62
C SER A 239 -4.17 6.70 17.53
N MET A 240 -3.23 6.27 16.67
CA MET A 240 -3.46 5.38 15.55
C MET A 240 -4.01 4.02 15.99
N PHE A 241 -3.34 3.32 16.90
CA PHE A 241 -3.82 2.02 17.37
C PHE A 241 -4.98 2.11 18.37
N LYS A 242 -5.51 3.33 18.62
CA LYS A 242 -6.58 3.59 19.60
C LYS A 242 -6.26 3.04 20.99
N TRP A 243 -4.99 3.10 21.38
CA TRP A 243 -4.52 2.61 22.68
C TRP A 243 -4.89 3.54 23.85
N GLY A 244 -5.66 4.60 23.60
CA GLY A 244 -6.24 5.44 24.64
C GLY A 244 -5.18 6.04 25.56
N ASN A 245 -5.27 5.75 26.85
CA ASN A 245 -4.40 6.31 27.89
C ASN A 245 -3.21 5.39 28.25
N LEU A 246 -2.75 4.51 27.35
CA LEU A 246 -1.48 3.80 27.60
C LEU A 246 -0.38 4.83 27.87
N ASP A 247 0.44 4.57 28.90
CA ASP A 247 1.63 5.37 29.15
C ASP A 247 2.69 5.12 28.05
N ASN A 248 3.73 5.95 28.00
CA ASN A 248 4.76 5.88 26.96
C ASN A 248 5.45 4.51 26.93
N LYS A 249 5.71 3.92 28.11
CA LYS A 249 6.36 2.62 28.24
C LYS A 249 5.48 1.51 27.68
N LYS A 250 4.18 1.50 28.00
CA LYS A 250 3.22 0.53 27.46
C LYS A 250 2.99 0.73 25.96
N THR A 251 2.96 1.96 25.49
CA THR A 251 2.85 2.28 24.06
C THR A 251 4.06 1.72 23.30
N HIS A 252 5.26 1.93 23.85
CA HIS A 252 6.50 1.38 23.31
C HIS A 252 6.47 -0.16 23.23
N ILE A 253 6.14 -0.82 24.34
CA ILE A 253 6.03 -2.29 24.40
C ILE A 253 4.98 -2.78 23.40
N GLY A 254 3.85 -2.09 23.27
CA GLY A 254 2.79 -2.44 22.32
C GLY A 254 3.26 -2.36 20.87
N PHE A 255 3.96 -1.30 20.51
CA PHE A 255 4.43 -1.13 19.14
C PHE A 255 5.59 -2.08 18.81
N HIS A 256 6.50 -2.28 19.76
CA HIS A 256 7.56 -3.28 19.65
C HIS A 256 6.97 -4.69 19.43
N SER A 257 5.98 -5.06 20.24
CA SER A 257 5.26 -6.33 20.14
C SER A 257 4.65 -6.55 18.75
N ILE A 258 3.90 -5.57 18.23
CA ILE A 258 3.25 -5.67 16.90
C ILE A 258 4.29 -5.77 15.78
N ASN A 259 5.40 -5.05 15.86
CA ASN A 259 6.46 -5.18 14.85
C ASN A 259 7.05 -6.60 14.84
N HIS A 260 7.37 -7.17 16.00
CA HIS A 260 7.84 -8.55 16.09
C HIS A 260 6.82 -9.54 15.54
N LEU A 261 5.54 -9.37 15.84
CA LEU A 261 4.48 -10.20 15.28
C LEU A 261 4.50 -10.23 13.74
N PHE A 262 4.56 -9.06 13.11
CA PHE A 262 4.54 -8.96 11.65
C PHE A 262 5.81 -9.50 11.01
N ARG A 263 6.98 -9.18 11.59
CA ARG A 263 8.23 -9.76 11.12
C ARG A 263 8.26 -11.28 11.26
N GLY A 264 7.66 -11.80 12.34
CA GLY A 264 7.45 -13.23 12.55
C GLY A 264 6.60 -13.83 11.44
N PHE A 265 5.51 -13.18 11.03
CA PHE A 265 4.72 -13.63 9.89
C PHE A 265 5.46 -13.54 8.55
N ASP A 266 6.21 -12.47 8.29
CA ASP A 266 7.05 -12.36 7.09
C ASP A 266 7.97 -13.57 6.96
N ARG A 267 8.77 -13.81 8.01
CA ARG A 267 9.75 -14.89 8.08
C ARG A 267 9.11 -16.27 8.04
N LEU A 268 7.91 -16.41 8.62
CA LEU A 268 7.15 -17.66 8.57
C LEU A 268 6.72 -18.04 7.14
N MET A 269 6.42 -17.01 6.32
CA MET A 269 5.99 -17.15 4.93
C MET A 269 7.16 -17.27 3.94
N MET A 270 8.40 -17.05 4.39
CA MET A 270 9.62 -17.31 3.62
C MET A 270 9.94 -18.81 3.56
N ASP A 271 10.74 -19.20 2.57
CA ASP A 271 10.97 -20.60 2.23
C ASP A 271 12.12 -21.26 3.03
N ARG A 272 13.04 -20.48 3.61
CA ARG A 272 14.25 -21.06 4.23
C ARG A 272 13.98 -21.51 5.66
N ALA A 273 14.59 -22.62 6.06
CA ALA A 273 14.49 -23.14 7.43
C ALA A 273 14.99 -22.13 8.49
N ILE A 274 15.98 -21.31 8.15
CA ILE A 274 16.47 -20.25 9.04
C ILE A 274 15.42 -19.16 9.28
N ASP A 275 14.55 -18.88 8.29
CA ASP A 275 13.49 -17.88 8.44
C ASP A 275 12.41 -18.39 9.39
N GLU A 276 12.04 -19.66 9.31
CA GLU A 276 11.11 -20.27 10.26
C GLU A 276 11.65 -20.22 11.70
N LYS A 277 12.95 -20.50 11.90
CA LYS A 277 13.58 -20.36 13.23
C LYS A 277 13.49 -18.91 13.73
N ARG A 278 13.86 -17.94 12.90
CA ARG A 278 13.80 -16.51 13.23
C ARG A 278 12.36 -16.05 13.49
N ALA A 279 11.37 -16.62 12.82
CA ALA A 279 9.97 -16.35 13.05
C ALA A 279 9.51 -16.79 14.45
N LEU A 280 9.97 -17.95 14.92
CA LEU A 280 9.68 -18.41 16.28
C LEU A 280 10.27 -17.47 17.34
N GLU A 281 11.52 -17.02 17.14
CA GLU A 281 12.16 -16.03 18.02
C GLU A 281 11.35 -14.71 18.09
N ASP A 282 10.83 -14.25 16.96
CA ASP A 282 9.95 -13.08 16.91
C ASP A 282 8.62 -13.30 17.66
N PHE A 283 8.00 -14.47 17.50
CA PHE A 283 6.78 -14.82 18.22
C PHE A 283 6.97 -14.90 19.73
N GLU A 284 8.12 -15.40 20.21
CA GLU A 284 8.45 -15.39 21.64
C GLU A 284 8.53 -13.96 22.19
N ILE A 285 9.16 -13.04 21.46
CA ILE A 285 9.24 -11.62 21.85
C ILE A 285 7.85 -10.99 21.86
N PHE A 286 7.04 -11.22 20.82
CA PHE A 286 5.66 -10.76 20.75
C PHE A 286 4.83 -11.21 21.97
N LEU A 287 4.89 -12.49 22.33
CA LEU A 287 4.17 -13.06 23.47
C LEU A 287 4.68 -12.50 24.80
N SER A 288 6.00 -12.36 24.94
CA SER A 288 6.63 -11.76 26.13
C SER A 288 6.15 -10.32 26.37
N ASP A 289 6.10 -9.51 25.32
CA ASP A 289 5.63 -8.13 25.42
C ASP A 289 4.12 -8.03 25.64
N SER A 290 3.34 -8.86 24.95
CA SER A 290 1.89 -8.94 25.15
C SER A 290 1.54 -9.29 26.60
N LYS A 291 2.31 -10.19 27.22
CA LYS A 291 2.17 -10.54 28.63
C LYS A 291 2.47 -9.36 29.56
N LYS A 292 3.50 -8.54 29.26
CA LYS A 292 3.80 -7.31 30.03
C LYS A 292 2.65 -6.30 29.95
N LEU A 293 1.89 -6.30 28.86
CA LEU A 293 0.73 -5.45 28.66
C LEU A 293 -0.56 -6.04 29.25
N GLY A 294 -0.56 -7.29 29.70
CA GLY A 294 -1.75 -7.99 30.20
C GLY A 294 -2.78 -8.30 29.10
N VAL A 295 -2.32 -8.43 27.84
CA VAL A 295 -3.19 -8.76 26.70
C VAL A 295 -3.35 -10.28 26.60
N ASP A 296 -4.59 -10.76 26.61
CA ASP A 296 -4.96 -12.17 26.37
C ASP A 296 -6.17 -12.21 25.44
N ASN A 297 -5.94 -12.39 24.15
CA ASN A 297 -6.97 -12.37 23.11
C ASN A 297 -6.68 -13.39 21.99
N GLU A 298 -7.52 -13.44 20.97
CA GLU A 298 -7.42 -14.41 19.88
C GLU A 298 -6.09 -14.39 19.14
N LEU A 299 -5.46 -13.22 19.02
CA LEU A 299 -4.17 -13.09 18.37
C LEU A 299 -3.08 -13.78 19.20
N ILE A 300 -3.11 -13.59 20.51
CA ILE A 300 -2.24 -14.30 21.46
C ILE A 300 -2.46 -15.80 21.34
N TRP A 301 -3.70 -16.26 21.44
CA TRP A 301 -4.02 -17.70 21.39
C TRP A 301 -3.62 -18.33 20.06
N SER A 302 -3.70 -17.59 18.96
CA SER A 302 -3.27 -18.05 17.65
C SER A 302 -1.75 -18.25 17.60
N VAL A 303 -0.97 -17.26 18.05
CA VAL A 303 0.50 -17.36 18.06
C VAL A 303 0.99 -18.40 19.06
N GLU A 304 0.39 -18.45 20.25
CA GLU A 304 0.62 -19.50 21.25
C GLU A 304 0.38 -20.89 20.68
N THR A 305 -0.76 -21.08 19.99
CA THR A 305 -1.06 -22.36 19.33
C THR A 305 0.06 -22.75 18.39
N TYR A 306 0.51 -21.85 17.52
CA TYR A 306 1.58 -22.15 16.57
C TYR A 306 2.90 -22.54 17.25
N LEU A 307 3.31 -21.75 18.24
CA LEU A 307 4.56 -21.96 18.95
C LEU A 307 4.54 -23.29 19.71
N TYR A 308 3.45 -23.58 20.42
CA TYR A 308 3.26 -24.84 21.13
C TYR A 308 3.21 -26.04 20.17
N LEU A 309 2.59 -25.90 19.00
CA LEU A 309 2.62 -26.96 17.99
C LEU A 309 4.03 -27.24 17.46
N LYS A 310 4.84 -26.19 17.25
CA LYS A 310 6.22 -26.33 16.78
C LYS A 310 7.17 -26.88 17.84
N ASN A 311 6.92 -26.57 19.10
CA ASN A 311 7.69 -27.07 20.23
C ASN A 311 7.18 -28.43 20.76
N GLU A 312 6.21 -29.05 20.09
CA GLU A 312 5.57 -30.31 20.49
C GLU A 312 4.89 -30.27 21.88
N GLU A 313 4.49 -29.08 22.32
CA GLU A 313 3.77 -28.83 23.57
C GLU A 313 2.25 -29.03 23.36
N ASN A 314 1.86 -30.24 22.94
CA ASN A 314 0.49 -30.55 22.48
C ASN A 314 -0.62 -30.15 23.48
N GLU A 315 -0.40 -30.34 24.78
CA GLU A 315 -1.38 -29.96 25.82
C GLU A 315 -1.64 -28.44 25.83
N LYS A 316 -0.57 -27.64 25.75
CA LYS A 316 -0.69 -26.17 25.71
C LYS A 316 -1.31 -25.70 24.39
N ALA A 317 -0.96 -26.34 23.27
CA ALA A 317 -1.59 -26.08 21.98
C ALA A 317 -3.11 -26.35 22.02
N ILE A 318 -3.54 -27.44 22.64
CA ILE A 318 -4.97 -27.76 22.81
C ILE A 318 -5.68 -26.70 23.66
N ILE A 319 -5.06 -26.24 24.76
CA ILE A 319 -5.64 -25.17 25.61
C ILE A 319 -5.82 -23.88 24.79
N ALA A 320 -4.79 -23.46 24.03
CA ALA A 320 -4.85 -22.27 23.20
C ALA A 320 -5.92 -22.39 22.09
N LEU A 321 -6.02 -23.54 21.42
CA LEU A 321 -7.06 -23.84 20.43
C LEU A 321 -8.47 -23.81 21.04
N GLN A 322 -8.64 -24.31 22.26
CA GLN A 322 -9.93 -24.25 22.97
C GLN A 322 -10.34 -22.80 23.24
N LYS A 323 -9.42 -21.93 23.68
CA LYS A 323 -9.69 -20.49 23.82
C LYS A 323 -10.06 -19.88 22.48
N LEU A 324 -9.28 -20.15 21.43
CA LEU A 324 -9.51 -19.63 20.08
C LEU A 324 -10.89 -20.02 19.53
N LYS A 325 -11.35 -21.25 19.79
CA LYS A 325 -12.69 -21.73 19.39
C LYS A 325 -13.83 -20.87 19.96
N THR A 326 -13.65 -20.28 21.13
CA THR A 326 -14.67 -19.43 21.77
C THR A 326 -14.83 -18.06 21.10
N SER A 327 -13.89 -17.67 20.24
CA SER A 327 -13.91 -16.37 19.57
C SER A 327 -15.20 -16.12 18.79
N SER A 328 -15.70 -14.89 18.88
CA SER A 328 -16.80 -14.39 18.05
C SER A 328 -16.37 -14.03 16.62
N PHE A 329 -15.07 -13.91 16.35
CA PHE A 329 -14.52 -13.56 15.03
C PHE A 329 -14.39 -14.76 14.08
N LEU A 330 -14.51 -15.98 14.60
CA LEU A 330 -14.42 -17.21 13.79
C LEU A 330 -15.78 -17.67 13.29
N ILE A 331 -15.85 -17.98 11.99
CA ILE A 331 -17.04 -18.59 11.39
C ILE A 331 -17.14 -20.08 11.75
N SER A 332 -18.32 -20.67 11.59
CA SER A 332 -18.59 -22.07 11.96
C SER A 332 -17.62 -23.07 11.32
N ASN A 333 -17.17 -22.80 10.09
CA ASN A 333 -16.19 -23.64 9.41
C ASN A 333 -14.81 -23.59 10.07
N ASP A 334 -14.36 -22.41 10.51
CA ASP A 334 -13.08 -22.25 11.20
C ASP A 334 -13.11 -22.97 12.57
N LYS A 335 -14.24 -22.87 13.29
CA LYS A 335 -14.44 -23.58 14.57
C LYS A 335 -14.42 -25.10 14.39
N LYS A 336 -14.98 -25.61 13.28
CA LYS A 336 -14.94 -27.04 12.93
C LYS A 336 -13.52 -27.50 12.62
N ASN A 337 -12.73 -26.67 11.93
CA ASN A 337 -11.33 -26.99 11.65
C ASN A 337 -10.50 -27.01 12.96
N ILE A 338 -10.77 -26.10 13.89
CA ILE A 338 -10.16 -26.13 15.23
C ILE A 338 -10.50 -27.44 15.97
N ASP A 339 -11.75 -27.92 15.90
CA ASP A 339 -12.14 -29.19 16.51
C ASP A 339 -11.42 -30.40 15.90
N GLN A 340 -11.20 -30.37 14.59
CA GLN A 340 -10.40 -31.39 13.90
C GLN A 340 -8.94 -31.33 14.35
N SER A 341 -8.36 -30.14 14.47
CA SER A 341 -6.99 -29.95 14.98
C SER A 341 -6.85 -30.43 16.42
N ILE A 342 -7.80 -30.10 17.32
CA ILE A 342 -7.80 -30.59 18.71
C ILE A 342 -7.87 -32.12 18.73
N THR A 343 -8.73 -32.72 17.91
CA THR A 343 -8.89 -34.18 17.83
C THR A 343 -7.62 -34.86 17.30
N TYR A 344 -6.99 -34.26 16.30
CA TYR A 344 -5.72 -34.72 15.75
C TYR A 344 -4.61 -34.68 16.82
N LEU A 345 -4.47 -33.57 17.55
CA LEU A 345 -3.41 -33.40 18.55
C LEU A 345 -3.54 -34.35 19.74
N LYS A 346 -4.77 -34.67 20.16
CA LYS A 346 -5.00 -35.66 21.22
C LYS A 346 -4.55 -37.07 20.84
N ASN A 347 -4.53 -37.38 19.55
CA ASN A 347 -4.23 -38.70 19.01
C ASN A 347 -2.89 -38.74 18.25
N ARG A 348 -2.09 -37.68 18.33
CA ARG A 348 -0.84 -37.53 17.58
C ARG A 348 0.27 -38.34 18.23
N GLU A 349 0.97 -39.13 17.42
CA GLU A 349 2.29 -39.66 17.78
C GLU A 349 3.35 -38.56 17.66
N PRO A 350 4.30 -38.46 18.61
CA PRO A 350 5.46 -37.57 18.49
C PRO A 350 6.14 -37.74 17.12
N ASP A 351 6.72 -36.67 16.56
CA ASP A 351 7.44 -36.65 15.27
C ASP A 351 6.62 -36.72 13.96
N LYS A 352 5.28 -36.86 13.99
CA LYS A 352 4.46 -36.72 12.76
C LYS A 352 4.27 -35.24 12.39
N VAL A 353 4.76 -34.84 11.22
CA VAL A 353 4.72 -33.46 10.70
C VAL A 353 3.27 -33.00 10.51
N LEU A 354 2.89 -31.88 11.14
CA LEU A 354 1.65 -31.15 10.82
C LEU A 354 1.66 -30.78 9.32
N ASN A 355 0.50 -30.73 8.66
CA ASN A 355 0.39 -30.21 7.29
C ASN A 355 0.73 -28.71 7.29
N GLY A 356 2.03 -28.36 7.35
CA GLY A 356 2.55 -27.05 7.73
C GLY A 356 2.16 -25.89 6.82
N PHE A 357 1.55 -26.15 5.67
CA PHE A 357 0.98 -25.11 4.81
C PHE A 357 -0.36 -24.57 5.34
N TYR A 358 -1.19 -25.42 5.93
CA TYR A 358 -2.51 -25.04 6.43
C TYR A 358 -2.41 -24.14 7.67
N ASP A 359 -1.50 -24.48 8.58
CA ASP A 359 -1.31 -23.76 9.84
C ASP A 359 -0.73 -22.36 9.62
N LYS A 360 0.29 -22.22 8.75
CA LYS A 360 0.90 -20.93 8.39
C LYS A 360 -0.12 -19.94 7.79
N TYR A 361 -0.95 -20.42 6.86
CA TYR A 361 -1.93 -19.59 6.16
C TYR A 361 -3.12 -19.21 7.06
N PHE A 362 -3.58 -20.12 7.92
CA PHE A 362 -4.67 -19.83 8.84
C PHE A 362 -4.30 -18.75 9.86
N LEU A 363 -3.09 -18.84 10.44
CA LEU A 363 -2.60 -17.92 11.47
C LEU A 363 -2.34 -16.51 10.93
N SER A 364 -1.62 -16.40 9.82
CA SER A 364 -1.39 -15.13 9.15
C SER A 364 -2.72 -14.45 8.79
N LYS A 365 -3.69 -15.21 8.26
CA LYS A 365 -5.01 -14.67 7.92
C LYS A 365 -5.76 -14.09 9.12
N ILE A 366 -5.67 -14.68 10.31
CA ILE A 366 -6.29 -14.14 11.53
C ILE A 366 -5.64 -12.82 11.92
N ALA A 367 -4.30 -12.79 11.97
CA ALA A 367 -3.56 -11.59 12.36
C ALA A 367 -3.75 -10.44 11.36
N THR A 368 -3.66 -10.72 10.06
CA THR A 368 -3.91 -9.74 9.01
C THR A 368 -5.33 -9.19 9.08
N LYS A 369 -6.35 -10.04 9.27
CA LYS A 369 -7.74 -9.58 9.43
C LYS A 369 -7.90 -8.67 10.64
N TYR A 370 -7.30 -9.04 11.76
CA TYR A 370 -7.34 -8.25 12.99
C TYR A 370 -6.72 -6.86 12.78
N ILE A 371 -5.52 -6.80 12.19
CA ILE A 371 -4.82 -5.55 11.96
C ILE A 371 -5.51 -4.71 10.90
N PHE A 372 -5.98 -5.32 9.81
CA PHE A 372 -6.79 -4.63 8.81
C PHE A 372 -8.07 -4.03 9.42
N SER A 373 -8.72 -4.75 10.34
CA SER A 373 -9.89 -4.24 11.08
C SER A 373 -9.53 -3.04 11.97
N ILE A 374 -8.38 -3.05 12.63
CA ILE A 374 -7.91 -1.90 13.41
C ILE A 374 -7.65 -0.72 12.47
N LEU A 375 -6.83 -0.92 11.44
CA LEU A 375 -6.38 0.12 10.53
C LEU A 375 -7.53 0.78 9.76
N SER A 376 -8.48 -0.01 9.28
CA SER A 376 -9.67 0.48 8.57
C SER A 376 -10.68 1.23 9.45
N SER A 377 -10.55 1.14 10.78
CA SER A 377 -11.44 1.82 11.73
C SER A 377 -10.96 3.22 12.14
N ILE A 378 -9.76 3.63 11.73
CA ILE A 378 -9.11 4.88 12.13
C ILE A 378 -9.55 6.04 11.23
N ASN A 379 -9.80 7.21 11.82
CA ASN A 379 -9.99 8.45 11.06
C ASN A 379 -8.63 9.09 10.77
N TRP A 380 -8.08 8.76 9.61
CA TRP A 380 -6.75 9.17 9.16
C TRP A 380 -6.64 10.64 8.83
N GLU A 381 -7.68 11.22 8.23
CA GLU A 381 -7.76 12.65 7.95
C GLU A 381 -7.59 13.44 9.25
N ARG A 382 -8.31 13.04 10.31
CA ARG A 382 -8.20 13.66 11.62
C ARG A 382 -6.79 13.52 12.22
N ILE A 383 -6.17 12.34 12.16
CA ILE A 383 -4.81 12.14 12.70
C ILE A 383 -3.79 13.03 11.99
N LEU A 384 -3.87 13.12 10.66
CA LEU A 384 -2.95 13.93 9.87
C LEU A 384 -3.15 15.44 10.15
N ILE A 385 -4.40 15.89 10.31
CA ILE A 385 -4.71 17.27 10.72
C ILE A 385 -4.19 17.56 12.13
N GLU A 386 -4.44 16.68 13.10
CA GLU A 386 -4.00 16.84 14.50
C GLU A 386 -2.47 16.90 14.64
N ASN A 387 -1.72 16.51 13.60
CA ASN A 387 -0.26 16.49 13.58
C ASN A 387 0.33 17.42 12.53
N ASP A 388 -0.39 18.50 12.20
CA ASP A 388 0.06 19.60 11.35
C ASP A 388 0.56 19.19 9.96
N VAL A 389 0.02 18.08 9.42
CA VAL A 389 0.25 17.72 8.02
C VAL A 389 -0.50 18.71 7.15
N LYS A 390 0.25 19.63 6.55
CA LYS A 390 -0.28 20.71 5.71
C LYS A 390 -1.10 20.15 4.55
N HIS A 391 -2.19 20.85 4.23
CA HIS A 391 -3.07 20.55 3.08
C HIS A 391 -3.74 19.18 3.11
N THR A 392 -3.85 18.56 4.29
CA THR A 392 -4.47 17.23 4.44
C THR A 392 -5.89 17.21 3.85
N LYS A 393 -6.73 18.20 4.16
CA LYS A 393 -8.13 18.22 3.72
C LYS A 393 -8.23 18.29 2.20
N GLU A 394 -7.46 19.19 1.60
CA GLU A 394 -7.38 19.41 0.17
C GLU A 394 -6.90 18.13 -0.56
N ILE A 395 -5.94 17.41 0.03
CA ILE A 395 -5.47 16.12 -0.50
C ILE A 395 -6.58 15.06 -0.45
N PHE A 396 -7.32 14.95 0.66
CA PHE A 396 -8.43 13.99 0.78
C PHE A 396 -9.60 14.30 -0.16
N GLU A 397 -10.03 15.56 -0.24
CA GLU A 397 -11.09 16.02 -1.15
C GLU A 397 -10.71 15.77 -2.62
N MET A 398 -9.43 15.95 -2.95
CA MET A 398 -8.92 15.72 -4.29
C MET A 398 -8.85 14.24 -4.64
N ILE A 399 -8.38 13.40 -3.72
CA ILE A 399 -8.43 11.94 -3.84
C ILE A 399 -9.85 11.46 -4.06
N GLU A 400 -10.82 11.98 -3.30
CA GLU A 400 -12.23 11.65 -3.46
C GLU A 400 -12.78 12.11 -4.82
N THR A 401 -12.43 13.31 -5.25
CA THR A 401 -12.81 13.85 -6.57
C THR A 401 -12.29 12.97 -7.71
N LEU A 402 -11.02 12.58 -7.66
CA LEU A 402 -10.40 11.71 -8.67
C LEU A 402 -11.02 10.31 -8.69
N ASN A 403 -11.29 9.74 -7.52
CA ASN A 403 -11.96 8.46 -7.39
C ASN A 403 -13.40 8.50 -7.95
N ASN A 404 -14.16 9.55 -7.62
CA ASN A 404 -15.51 9.77 -8.15
C ASN A 404 -15.49 9.97 -9.67
N LEU A 405 -14.51 10.72 -10.18
CA LEU A 405 -14.32 10.90 -11.62
C LEU A 405 -14.01 9.56 -12.31
N SER A 406 -13.08 8.77 -11.77
CA SER A 406 -12.73 7.43 -12.28
C SER A 406 -13.96 6.52 -12.32
N LYS A 407 -14.71 6.41 -11.21
CA LYS A 407 -15.94 5.60 -11.15
C LYS A 407 -17.00 6.08 -12.15
N LYS A 408 -17.15 7.39 -12.33
CA LYS A 408 -18.11 7.94 -13.31
C LYS A 408 -17.66 7.67 -14.74
N ILE A 409 -16.37 7.79 -15.04
CA ILE A 409 -15.79 7.41 -16.33
C ILE A 409 -16.05 5.92 -16.59
N ASP A 410 -15.73 5.04 -15.64
CA ASP A 410 -15.96 3.58 -15.78
C ASP A 410 -17.45 3.23 -15.96
N ASN A 411 -18.34 3.88 -15.21
CA ASN A 411 -19.78 3.66 -15.31
C ASN A 411 -20.36 4.16 -16.64
N GLN A 412 -19.95 5.36 -17.08
CA GLN A 412 -20.43 5.99 -18.32
C GLN A 412 -19.84 5.32 -19.58
N LEU A 413 -18.65 4.71 -19.45
CA LEU A 413 -17.99 3.93 -20.51
C LEU A 413 -18.30 2.44 -20.46
N SER A 414 -18.99 1.97 -19.43
CA SER A 414 -19.54 0.62 -19.42
C SER A 414 -20.46 0.44 -20.63
N GLY A 415 -20.36 -0.69 -21.33
CA GLY A 415 -20.99 -0.90 -22.65
C GLY A 415 -22.52 -0.75 -22.70
N LYS A 416 -23.19 -0.57 -21.56
CA LYS A 416 -24.63 -0.27 -21.47
C LYS A 416 -24.92 1.21 -21.75
N THR A 417 -24.15 2.13 -21.17
CA THR A 417 -24.38 3.58 -21.25
C THR A 417 -23.89 4.16 -22.58
N ILE A 418 -22.84 3.61 -23.18
CA ILE A 418 -22.42 3.96 -24.55
C ILE A 418 -23.52 3.63 -25.57
N ASN A 419 -24.24 2.51 -25.40
CA ASN A 419 -25.33 2.12 -26.29
C ASN A 419 -26.59 2.98 -26.11
N GLU A 420 -26.87 3.43 -24.89
CA GLU A 420 -27.97 4.35 -24.58
C GLU A 420 -27.64 5.80 -25.00
N ALA A 421 -26.42 6.27 -24.79
CA ALA A 421 -25.92 7.54 -25.30
C ALA A 421 -25.89 7.56 -26.84
N SER A 422 -25.48 6.46 -27.49
CA SER A 422 -25.53 6.32 -28.95
C SER A 422 -26.97 6.34 -29.50
N LYS A 423 -27.95 5.86 -28.73
CA LYS A 423 -29.38 6.01 -29.05
C LYS A 423 -29.89 7.43 -28.83
N ALA A 424 -29.60 8.06 -27.69
CA ALA A 424 -30.00 9.44 -27.40
C ALA A 424 -29.34 10.47 -28.34
N ILE A 425 -28.10 10.23 -28.76
CA ILE A 425 -27.35 11.05 -29.74
C ILE A 425 -27.90 10.83 -31.16
N LYS A 426 -28.36 9.62 -31.51
CA LYS A 426 -29.11 9.38 -32.75
C LYS A 426 -30.45 10.11 -32.79
N GLU A 427 -31.11 10.26 -31.65
CA GLU A 427 -32.40 10.95 -31.53
C GLU A 427 -32.26 12.49 -31.51
N THR A 428 -31.09 13.03 -31.14
CA THR A 428 -30.86 14.49 -31.03
C THR A 428 -30.00 15.11 -32.15
N GLY A 429 -29.62 14.35 -33.19
CA GLY A 429 -29.18 14.89 -34.47
C GLY A 429 -27.75 14.54 -34.92
N ASN A 430 -27.60 14.29 -36.23
CA ASN A 430 -26.40 13.76 -36.91
C ASN A 430 -25.08 14.55 -36.73
N SER A 431 -25.09 15.82 -36.30
CA SER A 431 -23.84 16.58 -36.08
C SER A 431 -23.12 16.19 -34.79
N PHE A 432 -23.85 15.76 -33.75
CA PHE A 432 -23.26 15.27 -32.50
C PHE A 432 -22.61 13.89 -32.68
N PHE A 433 -23.20 13.02 -33.52
CA PHE A 433 -22.66 11.68 -33.78
C PHE A 433 -21.34 11.74 -34.55
N ASN A 434 -21.22 12.64 -35.54
CA ASN A 434 -19.96 12.85 -36.25
C ASN A 434 -18.89 13.44 -35.30
N THR A 435 -19.26 14.38 -34.43
CA THR A 435 -18.33 14.94 -33.43
C THR A 435 -17.86 13.85 -32.44
N ALA A 436 -18.76 13.06 -31.86
CA ALA A 436 -18.38 11.99 -30.92
C ALA A 436 -17.56 10.87 -31.60
N LYS A 437 -17.85 10.56 -32.87
CA LYS A 437 -17.11 9.57 -33.66
C LYS A 437 -15.73 10.09 -34.08
N ASP A 438 -15.61 11.36 -34.45
CA ASP A 438 -14.32 12.01 -34.74
C ASP A 438 -13.47 12.17 -33.46
N LEU A 439 -14.10 12.32 -32.29
CA LEU A 439 -13.41 12.30 -31.00
C LEU A 439 -12.86 10.90 -30.63
N LEU A 440 -13.50 9.82 -31.11
CA LEU A 440 -13.09 8.43 -30.82
C LEU A 440 -12.20 7.81 -31.92
N ASN A 441 -12.23 8.31 -33.15
CA ASN A 441 -11.53 7.74 -34.31
C ASN A 441 -10.20 8.45 -34.67
N ASN A 442 -9.77 9.45 -33.89
CA ASN A 442 -8.41 10.01 -33.99
C ASN A 442 -7.50 9.24 -33.03
N GLU A 443 -7.17 7.99 -33.38
CA GLU A 443 -6.03 7.22 -32.87
C GLU A 443 -4.73 7.70 -33.50
#